data_AF-A0A0G0AD48-F1
#
_entry.id   AF-A0A0G0AD48-F1
#
_cell.length_a   1.000
_cell.length_b   1.000
_cell.length_c   1.000
_cell.angle_alpha   90.00
_cell.angle_beta   90.00
_cell.angle_gamma   90.00
#
_symmetry.space_group_name_H-M   'P 1'
#
loop_
_entity.id
_entity.type
_entity.pdbx_description
1 polymer ?
#
loop_
_entity_poly.entity_id
_entity_poly.type
_entity_poly.pdbx_seq_one_letter_code
_entity_poly.pdbx_strand_id
1 'polypeptide(L)'
;MIDLKDLLQAGVHFGHKTSRWSPKMKPFIWGSKNKIHLIDIAKTAFLMERAGKYLQSIAAEGKSILFIGTKKSAQAAILKTAKEISSPYVTNRWVGGTLTNFDQVKKAITRLLHLQDIIKKPTDYYKKKELSMIQKEVSRLEKNIGGILDLRFPPGAIVIVDAKKEVSAVREAINAGIPVVALVDTNTDPSGINFVIPANDDSARSIEFILQYLATFVKEGQKLVADKKAATKDDRKDLVKKAKDSATSTIKQEAEKAQEQETIEQAPVINTEVLELLTQDTDEDSTEDTAAKKKTLIKKAALETEKIAPKKFAPKRTTSRK
;
A
#
# COMPACT_ATOMS: atom_id res chain seq x y z
N MET A 1 -19.03 -6.72 -22.95
CA MET A 1 -18.58 -7.88 -23.75
C MET A 1 -17.73 -7.37 -24.89
N ILE A 2 -16.61 -8.01 -25.21
CA ILE A 2 -15.68 -7.55 -26.24
C ILE A 2 -16.17 -8.05 -27.60
N ASP A 3 -16.12 -7.19 -28.63
CA ASP A 3 -16.37 -7.63 -29.99
C ASP A 3 -15.16 -8.41 -30.52
N LEU A 4 -15.41 -9.58 -31.12
CA LEU A 4 -14.36 -10.41 -31.73
C LEU A 4 -13.69 -9.66 -32.89
N LYS A 5 -14.40 -8.75 -33.55
CA LYS A 5 -13.86 -7.91 -34.63
C LYS A 5 -12.71 -7.04 -34.15
N ASP A 6 -12.84 -6.44 -32.97
CA ASP A 6 -11.82 -5.56 -32.40
C ASP A 6 -10.54 -6.33 -32.06
N LEU A 7 -10.67 -7.54 -31.51
CA LEU A 7 -9.54 -8.44 -31.25
C LEU A 7 -8.80 -8.84 -32.54
N LEU A 8 -9.56 -9.03 -33.62
CA LEU A 8 -9.02 -9.35 -34.93
C LEU A 8 -8.25 -8.17 -35.53
N GLN A 9 -8.83 -6.96 -35.45
CA GLN A 9 -8.19 -5.71 -35.89
C GLN A 9 -6.95 -5.34 -35.07
N ALA A 10 -6.94 -5.66 -33.77
CA ALA A 10 -5.78 -5.47 -32.91
C ALA A 10 -4.63 -6.45 -33.20
N GLY A 11 -4.90 -7.53 -33.95
CA GLY A 11 -3.90 -8.53 -34.34
C GLY A 11 -3.56 -9.53 -33.23
N VAL A 12 -4.49 -9.79 -32.31
CA VAL A 12 -4.30 -10.69 -31.15
C VAL A 12 -4.16 -12.16 -31.57
N HIS A 13 -4.73 -12.52 -32.71
CA HIS A 13 -4.83 -13.89 -33.22
C HIS A 13 -3.53 -14.45 -33.81
N PHE A 14 -2.53 -13.62 -34.07
CA PHE A 14 -1.25 -14.07 -34.60
C PHE A 14 -0.38 -14.63 -33.47
N GLY A 15 0.10 -15.86 -33.63
CA GLY A 15 1.14 -16.42 -32.78
C GLY A 15 2.51 -16.44 -33.46
N HIS A 16 3.39 -17.30 -32.95
CA HIS A 16 4.73 -17.53 -33.49
C HIS A 16 4.75 -18.61 -34.60
N LYS A 17 5.94 -18.80 -35.19
CA LYS A 17 6.21 -19.86 -36.16
C LYS A 17 5.97 -21.25 -35.58
N THR A 18 5.52 -22.18 -36.41
CA THR A 18 5.23 -23.58 -36.02
C THR A 18 6.41 -24.33 -35.42
N SER A 19 7.65 -23.93 -35.72
CA SER A 19 8.86 -24.54 -35.13
C SER A 19 9.15 -24.09 -33.69
N ARG A 20 8.55 -23.00 -33.21
CA ARG A 20 8.84 -22.39 -31.90
C ARG A 20 7.74 -22.59 -30.87
N TRP A 21 6.72 -23.40 -31.18
CA TRP A 21 5.55 -23.55 -30.34
C TRP A 21 5.80 -24.43 -29.11
N SER A 22 5.03 -24.19 -28.06
CA SER A 22 4.99 -24.99 -26.83
C SER A 22 3.85 -26.00 -26.91
N PRO A 23 4.10 -27.32 -26.72
CA PRO A 23 3.05 -28.34 -26.79
C PRO A 23 1.87 -28.10 -25.85
N LYS A 24 2.11 -27.48 -24.69
CA LYS A 24 1.07 -27.16 -23.71
C LYS A 24 0.13 -26.04 -24.14
N MET A 25 0.49 -25.26 -25.16
CA MET A 25 -0.38 -24.25 -25.76
C MET A 25 -1.37 -24.83 -26.78
N LYS A 26 -1.31 -26.13 -27.09
CA LYS A 26 -2.23 -26.81 -28.02
C LYS A 26 -3.71 -26.47 -27.81
N PRO A 27 -4.26 -26.39 -26.57
CA PRO A 27 -5.68 -26.09 -26.36
C PRO A 27 -6.10 -24.67 -26.79
N PHE A 28 -5.16 -23.74 -26.85
CA PHE A 28 -5.42 -22.33 -27.18
C PHE A 28 -5.11 -21.99 -28.65
N ILE A 29 -4.48 -22.90 -29.38
CA ILE A 29 -4.16 -22.75 -30.80
C ILE A 29 -5.36 -23.25 -31.62
N TRP A 30 -5.86 -22.39 -32.50
CA TRP A 30 -6.94 -22.73 -33.45
C TRP A 30 -6.41 -23.52 -34.65
N GLY A 31 -5.26 -23.10 -35.21
CA GLY A 31 -4.70 -23.73 -36.39
C GLY A 31 -3.35 -23.13 -36.80
N SER A 32 -2.93 -23.35 -38.04
CA SER A 32 -1.74 -22.72 -38.60
C SER A 32 -1.97 -22.26 -40.04
N LYS A 33 -1.52 -21.05 -40.37
CA LYS A 33 -1.56 -20.48 -41.72
C LYS A 33 -0.17 -19.94 -42.06
N ASN A 34 0.36 -20.27 -43.25
CA ASN A 34 1.69 -19.83 -43.68
C ASN A 34 2.82 -20.10 -42.66
N LYS A 35 2.80 -21.27 -42.00
CA LYS A 35 3.75 -21.66 -40.93
C LYS A 35 3.71 -20.78 -39.67
N ILE A 36 2.65 -19.99 -39.48
CA ILE A 36 2.37 -19.21 -38.26
C ILE A 36 1.17 -19.83 -37.56
N HIS A 37 1.24 -20.02 -36.24
CA HIS A 37 0.09 -20.48 -35.46
C HIS A 37 -0.94 -19.36 -35.29
N LEU A 38 -2.21 -19.74 -35.34
CA LEU A 38 -3.34 -18.86 -35.07
C LEU A 38 -3.91 -19.20 -33.70
N ILE A 39 -4.06 -18.18 -32.86
CA ILE A 39 -4.64 -18.29 -31.52
C ILE A 39 -6.16 -18.22 -31.63
N ASP A 40 -6.85 -19.01 -30.81
CA ASP A 40 -8.30 -19.04 -30.72
C ASP A 40 -8.85 -17.80 -29.99
N ILE A 41 -9.39 -16.85 -30.77
CA ILE A 41 -9.87 -15.55 -30.29
C ILE A 41 -11.07 -15.71 -29.34
N ALA A 42 -11.94 -16.70 -29.56
CA ALA A 42 -13.11 -16.90 -28.72
C ALA A 42 -12.69 -17.29 -27.29
N LYS A 43 -11.68 -18.17 -27.18
CA LYS A 43 -11.08 -18.52 -25.88
C LYS A 43 -10.36 -17.33 -25.26
N THR A 44 -9.64 -16.54 -26.05
CA THR A 44 -8.99 -15.32 -25.57
C THR A 44 -10.00 -14.35 -24.97
N ALA A 45 -11.11 -14.08 -25.65
CA ALA A 45 -12.15 -13.17 -25.17
C ALA A 45 -12.73 -13.63 -23.82
N PHE A 46 -13.06 -14.92 -23.70
CA PHE A 46 -13.58 -15.50 -22.46
C PHE A 46 -12.58 -15.42 -21.30
N LEU A 47 -11.32 -15.80 -21.54
CA LEU A 47 -10.28 -15.80 -20.51
C LEU A 47 -9.88 -14.38 -20.09
N MET A 48 -9.85 -13.45 -21.04
CA MET A 48 -9.57 -12.05 -20.78
C MET A 48 -10.67 -11.39 -19.94
N GLU A 49 -11.95 -11.70 -20.18
CA GLU A 49 -13.04 -11.22 -19.33
C GLU A 49 -12.93 -11.80 -17.90
N ARG A 50 -12.61 -13.09 -17.77
CA ARG A 50 -12.38 -13.73 -16.47
C ARG A 50 -11.23 -13.07 -15.71
N ALA A 51 -10.13 -12.77 -16.39
CA ALA A 51 -8.99 -12.07 -15.82
C ALA A 51 -9.36 -10.63 -15.40
N GLY A 52 -10.11 -9.90 -16.24
CA GLY A 52 -10.60 -8.55 -15.94
C GLY A 52 -11.45 -8.51 -14.68
N LYS A 53 -12.45 -9.39 -14.56
CA LYS A 53 -13.30 -9.50 -13.35
C LYS A 53 -12.50 -9.82 -12.09
N TYR A 54 -11.48 -10.68 -12.21
CA TYR A 54 -10.59 -10.99 -11.09
C TYR A 54 -9.79 -9.76 -10.66
N LEU A 55 -9.18 -9.04 -11.60
CA LEU A 55 -8.45 -7.80 -11.30
C LEU A 55 -9.37 -6.72 -10.71
N GLN A 56 -10.62 -6.62 -11.17
CA GLN A 56 -11.62 -5.71 -10.60
C GLN A 56 -11.87 -6.02 -9.12
N SER A 57 -12.00 -7.30 -8.75
CA SER A 57 -12.22 -7.72 -7.36
C SER A 57 -11.03 -7.35 -6.45
N ILE A 58 -9.80 -7.57 -6.92
CA ILE A 58 -8.58 -7.20 -6.18
C ILE A 58 -8.46 -5.68 -6.03
N ALA A 59 -8.76 -4.95 -7.09
CA ALA A 59 -8.77 -3.49 -7.06
C ALA A 59 -9.85 -2.96 -6.10
N ALA A 60 -11.02 -3.63 -6.02
CA ALA A 60 -12.10 -3.32 -5.08
C ALA A 60 -11.76 -3.62 -3.61
N GLU A 61 -10.79 -4.51 -3.35
CA GLU A 61 -10.19 -4.72 -2.02
C GLU A 61 -9.16 -3.62 -1.67
N GLY A 62 -8.74 -2.81 -2.64
CA GLY A 62 -7.74 -1.77 -2.47
C GLY A 62 -6.29 -2.27 -2.46
N LYS A 63 -6.05 -3.50 -2.92
CA LYS A 63 -4.71 -4.05 -3.12
C LYS A 63 -4.09 -3.50 -4.42
N SER A 64 -2.77 -3.32 -4.43
CA SER A 64 -2.06 -2.85 -5.63
C SER A 64 -1.86 -3.97 -6.65
N ILE A 65 -1.97 -3.63 -7.93
CA ILE A 65 -1.72 -4.54 -9.06
C ILE A 65 -0.42 -4.09 -9.73
N LEU A 66 0.52 -5.01 -9.89
CA LEU A 66 1.83 -4.73 -10.49
C LEU A 66 1.84 -5.12 -11.97
N PHE A 67 2.15 -4.18 -12.86
CA PHE A 67 2.28 -4.45 -14.29
C PHE A 67 3.74 -4.67 -14.68
N ILE A 68 4.06 -5.79 -15.34
CA ILE A 68 5.43 -6.18 -15.70
C ILE A 68 5.50 -6.47 -17.20
N GLY A 69 6.50 -5.91 -17.87
CA GLY A 69 6.88 -6.34 -19.20
C GLY A 69 8.13 -5.63 -19.70
N THR A 70 9.20 -6.39 -19.90
CA THR A 70 10.49 -5.86 -20.39
C THR A 70 10.63 -5.91 -21.91
N LYS A 71 9.62 -6.39 -22.62
CA LYS A 71 9.62 -6.46 -24.08
C LYS A 71 9.47 -5.06 -24.66
N LYS A 72 10.27 -4.73 -25.68
CA LYS A 72 10.25 -3.39 -26.32
C LYS A 72 8.85 -3.01 -26.85
N SER A 73 8.10 -3.98 -27.37
CA SER A 73 6.71 -3.80 -27.81
C SER A 73 5.75 -3.47 -26.66
N ALA A 74 6.04 -3.94 -25.45
CA ALA A 74 5.18 -3.78 -24.27
C ALA A 74 5.50 -2.53 -23.43
N GLN A 75 6.75 -2.06 -23.46
CA GLN A 75 7.24 -0.99 -22.57
C GLN A 75 6.36 0.27 -22.60
N ALA A 76 6.07 0.78 -23.80
CA ALA A 76 5.27 2.00 -23.95
C ALA A 76 3.82 1.80 -23.50
N ALA A 77 3.22 0.66 -23.84
CA ALA A 77 1.84 0.33 -23.50
C ALA A 77 1.65 0.17 -21.98
N ILE A 78 2.58 -0.54 -21.31
CA ILE A 78 2.57 -0.71 -19.86
C ILE A 78 2.73 0.62 -19.16
N LEU A 79 3.71 1.44 -19.57
CA LEU A 79 3.96 2.73 -18.94
C LEU A 79 2.76 3.67 -19.06
N LYS A 80 2.13 3.75 -20.24
CA LYS A 80 0.93 4.56 -20.48
C LYS A 80 -0.22 4.11 -19.57
N THR A 81 -0.49 2.81 -19.58
CA THR A 81 -1.60 2.20 -18.84
C THR A 81 -1.41 2.32 -17.33
N ALA A 82 -0.21 2.02 -16.84
CA ALA A 82 0.09 2.07 -15.42
C ALA A 82 0.02 3.50 -14.85
N LYS A 83 0.50 4.50 -15.60
CA LYS A 83 0.36 5.91 -15.23
C LYS A 83 -1.10 6.35 -15.16
N GLU A 84 -1.91 5.90 -16.11
CA GLU A 84 -3.33 6.24 -16.17
C GLU A 84 -4.11 5.69 -14.96
N ILE A 85 -3.72 4.53 -14.43
CA ILE A 85 -4.37 3.87 -13.29
C ILE A 85 -3.62 4.12 -11.96
N SER A 86 -2.53 4.91 -12.00
CA SER A 86 -1.63 5.13 -10.86
C SER A 86 -1.18 3.81 -10.19
N SER A 87 -0.92 2.79 -11.00
CA SER A 87 -0.50 1.46 -10.56
C SER A 87 1.01 1.27 -10.71
N PRO A 88 1.67 0.50 -9.83
CA PRO A 88 3.09 0.24 -9.95
C PRO A 88 3.41 -0.60 -11.20
N TYR A 89 4.58 -0.35 -11.80
CA TYR A 89 4.98 -0.99 -13.04
C TYR A 89 6.48 -1.28 -13.16
N VAL A 90 6.84 -2.22 -14.03
CA VAL A 90 8.21 -2.56 -14.40
C VAL A 90 8.32 -2.71 -15.91
N THR A 91 9.07 -1.80 -16.55
CA THR A 91 9.24 -1.75 -18.02
C THR A 91 10.64 -2.15 -18.48
N ASN A 92 11.68 -1.88 -17.69
CA ASN A 92 13.04 -2.03 -18.19
C ASN A 92 13.60 -3.42 -17.96
N ARG A 93 13.85 -3.75 -16.69
CA ARG A 93 14.42 -5.04 -16.28
C ARG A 93 13.80 -5.44 -14.97
N TRP A 94 13.35 -6.70 -14.88
CA TRP A 94 12.99 -7.31 -13.61
C TRP A 94 14.23 -7.46 -12.72
N VAL A 95 14.20 -6.82 -11.56
CA VAL A 95 15.21 -7.02 -10.52
C VAL A 95 14.81 -8.26 -9.74
N GLY A 96 15.63 -9.31 -9.80
CA GLY A 96 15.36 -10.55 -9.07
C GLY A 96 15.31 -10.31 -7.56
N GLY A 97 14.40 -11.01 -6.89
CA GLY A 97 14.13 -10.84 -5.46
C GLY A 97 13.21 -9.67 -5.14
N THR A 98 12.52 -9.10 -6.13
CA THR A 98 11.58 -7.99 -5.90
C THR A 98 10.34 -8.45 -5.13
N LEU A 99 9.90 -9.69 -5.31
CA LEU A 99 8.76 -10.23 -4.55
C LEU A 99 9.20 -11.08 -3.36
N THR A 100 10.28 -11.83 -3.52
CA THR A 100 10.76 -12.76 -2.47
C THR A 100 11.70 -12.11 -1.45
N ASN A 101 12.38 -11.01 -1.81
CA ASN A 101 13.34 -10.30 -0.96
C ASN A 101 13.10 -8.78 -1.01
N PHE A 102 11.87 -8.37 -0.75
CA PHE A 102 11.43 -6.98 -0.89
C PHE A 102 12.22 -6.02 0.03
N ASP A 103 12.73 -6.47 1.18
CA ASP A 103 13.50 -5.64 2.09
C ASP A 103 14.77 -5.06 1.46
N GLN A 104 15.45 -5.82 0.60
CA GLN A 104 16.63 -5.31 -0.13
C GLN A 104 16.22 -4.31 -1.22
N VAL A 105 15.08 -4.54 -1.86
CA VAL A 105 14.52 -3.58 -2.84
C VAL A 105 14.09 -2.29 -2.15
N LYS A 106 13.52 -2.37 -0.95
CA LYS A 106 13.16 -1.20 -0.14
C LYS A 106 14.38 -0.36 0.23
N LYS A 107 15.52 -0.98 0.53
CA LYS A 107 16.80 -0.26 0.72
C LYS A 107 17.24 0.47 -0.55
N ALA A 108 17.09 -0.17 -1.72
CA ALA A 108 17.40 0.46 -3.00
C ALA A 108 16.44 1.63 -3.32
N ILE A 109 15.15 1.52 -3.00
CA ILE A 109 14.17 2.62 -3.10
C ILE A 109 14.58 3.78 -2.18
N THR A 110 14.93 3.50 -0.93
CA THR A 110 15.37 4.51 0.04
C THR A 110 16.64 5.23 -0.45
N ARG A 111 17.59 4.48 -1.03
CA ARG A 111 18.78 5.04 -1.65
C ARG A 111 18.43 5.95 -2.83
N LEU A 112 17.50 5.55 -3.69
CA LEU A 112 17.03 6.37 -4.83
C LEU A 112 16.46 7.70 -4.33
N LEU A 113 15.57 7.68 -3.34
CA LEU A 113 14.97 8.89 -2.75
C LEU A 113 16.03 9.83 -2.17
N HIS A 114 16.98 9.29 -1.41
CA HIS A 114 18.09 10.06 -0.86
C HIS A 114 18.95 10.73 -1.95
N LEU A 115 19.29 9.99 -3.02
CA LEU A 115 20.07 10.55 -4.13
C LEU A 115 19.28 11.62 -4.91
N GLN A 116 17.96 11.45 -5.06
CA GLN A 116 17.10 12.48 -5.64
C GLN A 116 17.06 13.75 -4.79
N ASP A 117 17.05 13.63 -3.46
CA ASP A 117 17.07 14.77 -2.55
C ASP A 117 18.40 15.53 -2.61
N ILE A 118 19.53 14.83 -2.74
CA ILE A 118 20.85 15.47 -2.97
C ILE A 118 20.87 16.27 -4.27
N ILE A 119 20.27 15.74 -5.35
CA ILE A 119 20.18 16.46 -6.63
C ILE A 119 19.29 17.70 -6.53
N LYS A 120 18.16 17.59 -5.81
CA LYS A 120 17.22 18.71 -5.63
C LYS A 120 17.78 19.81 -4.73
N LYS A 121 18.55 19.45 -3.70
CA LYS A 121 19.19 20.36 -2.75
C LYS A 121 20.71 20.15 -2.81
N PRO A 122 21.37 20.60 -3.89
CA PRO A 122 22.81 20.46 -4.01
C PRO A 122 23.46 21.23 -2.87
N THR A 123 24.17 20.52 -2.00
CA THR A 123 24.96 21.14 -0.94
C THR A 123 26.35 21.42 -1.47
N ASP A 124 26.99 22.52 -1.03
CA ASP A 124 28.35 22.91 -1.44
C ASP A 124 29.43 21.86 -1.13
N TYR A 125 29.10 20.82 -0.37
CA TYR A 125 29.99 19.69 -0.09
C TYR A 125 30.35 18.84 -1.32
N TYR A 126 29.56 18.85 -2.40
CA TYR A 126 29.77 17.97 -3.55
C TYR A 126 30.46 18.66 -4.72
N LYS A 127 31.49 18.02 -5.28
CA LYS A 127 32.15 18.48 -6.51
C LYS A 127 31.27 18.21 -7.73
N LYS A 128 31.42 19.01 -8.80
CA LYS A 128 30.70 18.81 -10.08
C LYS A 128 30.83 17.39 -10.65
N LYS A 129 32.01 16.76 -10.51
CA LYS A 129 32.25 15.38 -10.95
C LYS A 129 31.40 14.38 -10.15
N GLU A 130 31.27 14.57 -8.84
CA GLU A 130 30.49 13.71 -7.95
C GLU A 130 28.99 13.87 -8.22
N LEU A 131 28.51 15.10 -8.41
CA LEU A 131 27.13 15.36 -8.82
C LEU A 131 26.78 14.66 -10.14
N SER A 132 27.70 14.65 -11.11
CA SER A 132 27.50 13.93 -12.37
C SER A 132 27.43 12.41 -12.17
N MET A 133 28.23 11.83 -11.27
CA MET A 133 28.15 10.41 -10.93
C MET A 133 26.82 10.07 -10.25
N ILE A 134 26.38 10.90 -9.30
CA ILE A 134 25.10 10.76 -8.61
C ILE A 134 23.94 10.83 -9.60
N GLN A 135 23.97 11.77 -10.55
CA GLN A 135 22.93 11.90 -11.58
C GLN A 135 22.85 10.67 -12.49
N LYS A 136 24.00 10.08 -12.86
CA LYS A 136 24.05 8.81 -13.62
C LYS A 136 23.48 7.66 -12.79
N GLU A 137 23.79 7.60 -11.50
CA GLU A 137 23.26 6.59 -10.60
C GLU A 137 21.74 6.71 -10.45
N VAL A 138 21.22 7.92 -10.22
CA VAL A 138 19.78 8.19 -10.17
C VAL A 138 19.10 7.79 -11.46
N SER A 139 19.62 8.19 -12.63
CA SER A 139 19.03 7.79 -13.92
C SER A 139 18.99 6.27 -14.10
N ARG A 140 20.00 5.54 -13.60
CA ARG A 140 20.02 4.08 -13.64
C ARG A 140 19.01 3.46 -12.67
N LEU A 141 18.90 3.98 -11.45
CA LEU A 141 17.97 3.47 -10.44
C LEU A 141 16.53 3.78 -10.81
N GLU A 142 16.23 4.99 -11.27
CA GLU A 142 14.90 5.42 -11.70
C GLU A 142 14.37 4.56 -12.86
N LYS A 143 15.25 4.22 -13.82
CA LYS A 143 14.92 3.31 -14.92
C LYS A 143 14.50 1.90 -14.46
N ASN A 144 15.06 1.40 -13.36
CA ASN A 144 14.85 0.02 -12.91
C ASN A 144 13.78 -0.09 -11.82
N ILE A 145 13.74 0.87 -10.89
CA ILE A 145 12.98 0.80 -9.64
C ILE A 145 11.92 1.92 -9.57
N GLY A 146 12.00 2.94 -10.45
CA GLY A 146 11.10 4.10 -10.39
C GLY A 146 9.61 3.75 -10.48
N GLY A 147 9.25 2.71 -11.23
CA GLY A 147 7.85 2.26 -11.31
C GLY A 147 7.36 1.43 -10.11
N ILE A 148 8.25 1.02 -9.20
CA ILE A 148 7.94 0.25 -7.99
C ILE A 148 7.88 1.17 -6.75
N LEU A 149 8.15 2.47 -6.91
CA LEU A 149 8.24 3.41 -5.79
C LEU A 149 6.97 3.44 -4.92
N ASP A 150 5.80 3.38 -5.56
CA ASP A 150 4.49 3.39 -4.91
C ASP A 150 3.92 1.99 -4.63
N LEU A 151 4.75 0.94 -4.74
CA LEU A 151 4.31 -0.44 -4.53
C LEU A 151 3.94 -0.67 -3.06
N ARG A 152 2.70 -1.07 -2.82
CA ARG A 152 2.25 -1.60 -1.52
C ARG A 152 2.51 -3.10 -1.47
N PHE A 153 3.36 -3.54 -0.56
CA PHE A 153 3.70 -4.95 -0.42
C PHE A 153 2.77 -5.65 0.60
N PRO A 154 2.30 -6.88 0.33
CA PRO A 154 2.41 -7.62 -0.93
C PRO A 154 1.42 -7.10 -1.99
N PRO A 155 1.76 -7.15 -3.29
CA PRO A 155 0.79 -6.85 -4.35
C PRO A 155 -0.31 -7.91 -4.37
N GLY A 156 -1.54 -7.49 -4.70
CA GLY A 156 -2.70 -8.39 -4.74
C GLY A 156 -2.71 -9.29 -5.98
N ALA A 157 -2.17 -8.81 -7.09
CA ALA A 157 -1.94 -9.59 -8.31
C ALA A 157 -0.86 -8.93 -9.17
N ILE A 158 -0.37 -9.71 -10.12
CA ILE A 158 0.64 -9.28 -11.08
C ILE A 158 0.11 -9.55 -12.49
N VAL A 159 0.24 -8.55 -13.36
CA VAL A 159 -0.06 -8.63 -14.79
C VAL A 159 1.25 -8.66 -15.55
N ILE A 160 1.51 -9.75 -16.28
CA ILE A 160 2.77 -9.99 -16.99
C ILE A 160 2.54 -10.02 -18.50
N VAL A 161 3.35 -9.29 -19.26
CA VAL A 161 3.42 -9.40 -20.71
C VAL A 161 4.63 -10.24 -21.09
N ASP A 162 4.41 -11.33 -21.83
CA ASP A 162 5.42 -12.32 -22.22
C ASP A 162 6.01 -13.08 -21.01
N ALA A 163 5.30 -14.11 -20.56
CA ALA A 163 5.75 -14.94 -19.44
C ALA A 163 7.04 -15.73 -19.74
N LYS A 164 7.42 -15.92 -21.01
CA LYS A 164 8.68 -16.58 -21.39
C LYS A 164 9.88 -15.66 -21.21
N LYS A 165 9.70 -14.35 -21.41
CA LYS A 165 10.73 -13.36 -21.10
C LYS A 165 10.81 -13.07 -19.61
N GLU A 166 9.68 -13.03 -18.92
CA GLU A 166 9.57 -12.71 -17.49
C GLU A 166 9.50 -13.94 -16.56
N VAL A 167 10.21 -15.01 -16.91
CA VAL A 167 10.16 -16.28 -16.15
C VAL A 167 10.56 -16.09 -14.68
N SER A 168 11.53 -15.23 -14.40
CA SER A 168 11.94 -14.94 -13.02
C SER A 168 10.82 -14.31 -12.21
N ALA A 169 10.06 -13.36 -12.79
CA ALA A 169 8.93 -12.72 -12.13
C ALA A 169 7.80 -13.73 -11.88
N VAL A 170 7.50 -14.60 -12.87
CA VAL A 170 6.50 -15.66 -12.73
C VAL A 170 6.87 -16.62 -11.60
N ARG A 171 8.12 -17.09 -11.55
CA ARG A 171 8.58 -18.00 -10.49
C ARG A 171 8.55 -17.35 -9.11
N GLU A 172 8.99 -16.10 -8.99
CA GLU A 172 8.93 -15.36 -7.73
C GLU A 172 7.49 -15.17 -7.26
N ALA A 173 6.56 -14.85 -8.18
CA ALA A 173 5.14 -14.70 -7.87
C ALA A 173 4.53 -16.01 -7.36
N ILE A 174 4.82 -17.13 -8.04
CA ILE A 174 4.38 -18.47 -7.61
C ILE A 174 4.91 -18.79 -6.21
N ASN A 175 6.20 -18.58 -5.96
CA ASN A 175 6.81 -18.85 -4.66
C ASN A 175 6.24 -17.95 -3.55
N ALA A 176 5.88 -16.70 -3.86
CA ALA A 176 5.26 -15.77 -2.94
C ALA A 176 3.74 -15.99 -2.77
N GLY A 177 3.13 -16.90 -3.52
CA GLY A 177 1.69 -17.14 -3.51
C GLY A 177 0.86 -16.00 -4.11
N ILE A 178 1.47 -15.16 -4.95
CA ILE A 178 0.81 -14.01 -5.58
C ILE A 178 0.20 -14.48 -6.92
N PRO A 179 -1.09 -14.21 -7.16
CA PRO A 179 -1.77 -14.65 -8.37
C PRO A 179 -1.23 -13.95 -9.62
N VAL A 180 -0.98 -14.73 -10.67
CA VAL A 180 -0.41 -14.27 -11.93
C VAL A 180 -1.46 -14.24 -13.03
N VAL A 181 -1.64 -13.07 -13.63
CA VAL A 181 -2.35 -12.87 -14.90
C VAL A 181 -1.29 -12.62 -15.98
N ALA A 182 -1.25 -13.42 -17.04
CA ALA A 182 -0.22 -13.26 -18.06
C ALA A 182 -0.74 -13.35 -19.49
N LEU A 183 -0.19 -12.52 -20.36
CA LEU A 183 -0.27 -12.70 -21.81
C LEU A 183 0.70 -13.81 -22.21
N VAL A 184 0.16 -14.82 -22.89
CA VAL A 184 0.89 -16.02 -23.28
C VAL A 184 0.72 -16.21 -24.78
N ASP A 185 1.84 -16.17 -25.51
CA ASP A 185 1.87 -16.58 -26.90
C ASP A 185 2.11 -18.10 -27.00
N THR A 186 1.88 -18.65 -28.17
CA THR A 186 2.10 -20.02 -28.63
C THR A 186 3.47 -20.60 -28.26
N ASN A 187 4.51 -19.81 -28.03
CA ASN A 187 5.88 -20.25 -27.71
C ASN A 187 6.15 -20.38 -26.19
N THR A 188 5.16 -20.04 -25.36
CA THR A 188 5.27 -19.89 -23.90
C THR A 188 4.56 -21.05 -23.20
N ASP A 189 5.06 -21.48 -22.04
CA ASP A 189 4.39 -22.49 -21.22
C ASP A 189 3.31 -21.82 -20.35
N PRO A 190 2.02 -22.18 -20.47
CA PRO A 190 0.94 -21.64 -19.63
C PRO A 190 0.97 -22.20 -18.18
N SER A 191 1.82 -23.17 -17.86
CA SER A 191 1.88 -23.81 -16.55
C SER A 191 2.29 -22.82 -15.45
N GLY A 192 1.59 -22.87 -14.32
CA GLY A 192 1.87 -22.00 -13.16
C GLY A 192 1.27 -20.60 -13.25
N ILE A 193 0.59 -20.26 -14.35
CA ILE A 193 -0.16 -19.01 -14.48
C ILE A 193 -1.62 -19.26 -14.10
N ASN A 194 -2.16 -18.45 -13.18
CA ASN A 194 -3.54 -18.61 -12.71
C ASN A 194 -4.56 -18.16 -13.76
N PHE A 195 -4.29 -17.04 -14.43
CA PHE A 195 -5.14 -16.47 -15.47
C PHE A 195 -4.34 -16.28 -16.75
N VAL A 196 -4.48 -17.24 -17.66
CA VAL A 196 -3.80 -17.24 -18.96
C VAL A 196 -4.64 -16.44 -19.95
N ILE A 197 -4.04 -15.46 -20.61
CA ILE A 197 -4.65 -14.72 -21.73
C ILE A 197 -3.86 -15.09 -23.00
N PRO A 198 -4.36 -16.01 -23.84
CA PRO A 198 -3.71 -16.39 -25.08
C PRO A 198 -3.72 -15.21 -26.06
N ALA A 199 -2.57 -14.65 -26.40
CA ALA A 199 -2.51 -13.46 -27.22
C ALA A 199 -1.13 -13.26 -27.87
N ASN A 200 -1.12 -12.48 -28.95
CA ASN A 200 0.10 -11.96 -29.58
C ASN A 200 0.82 -10.98 -28.64
N ASP A 201 2.06 -11.29 -28.26
CA ASP A 201 2.92 -10.44 -27.43
C ASP A 201 4.01 -9.70 -28.23
N ASP A 202 4.12 -9.93 -29.55
CA ASP A 202 5.06 -9.24 -30.43
C ASP A 202 4.49 -7.89 -30.93
N SER A 203 3.17 -7.84 -31.15
CA SER A 203 2.48 -6.63 -31.62
C SER A 203 2.20 -5.65 -30.49
N ALA A 204 2.73 -4.42 -30.60
CA ALA A 204 2.43 -3.35 -29.65
C ALA A 204 0.93 -3.01 -29.60
N ARG A 205 0.23 -3.08 -30.75
CA ARG A 205 -1.22 -2.81 -30.84
C ARG A 205 -2.04 -3.86 -30.09
N SER A 206 -1.63 -5.14 -30.17
CA SER A 206 -2.27 -6.24 -29.44
C SER A 206 -2.11 -6.05 -27.93
N ILE A 207 -0.87 -5.80 -27.49
CA ILE A 207 -0.56 -5.59 -26.07
C ILE A 207 -1.31 -4.36 -25.53
N GLU A 208 -1.28 -3.24 -26.25
CA GLU A 208 -1.99 -2.01 -25.83
C GLU A 208 -3.49 -2.25 -25.70
N PHE A 209 -4.12 -2.91 -26.66
CA PHE A 209 -5.55 -3.23 -26.60
C PHE A 209 -5.91 -4.06 -25.36
N ILE A 210 -5.14 -5.13 -25.10
CA ILE A 210 -5.40 -6.01 -23.95
C ILE A 210 -5.16 -5.28 -22.63
N LEU A 211 -4.07 -4.52 -22.51
CA LEU A 211 -3.77 -3.78 -21.29
C LEU A 211 -4.80 -2.69 -21.02
N GLN A 212 -5.24 -1.95 -22.05
CA GLN A 212 -6.32 -0.96 -21.91
C GLN A 212 -7.63 -1.63 -21.50
N TYR A 213 -7.96 -2.79 -22.06
CA TYR A 213 -9.14 -3.53 -21.65
C TYR A 213 -9.06 -3.97 -20.19
N LEU A 214 -7.93 -4.52 -19.73
CA LEU A 214 -7.75 -4.86 -18.31
C LEU A 214 -7.77 -3.61 -17.41
N ALA A 215 -7.27 -2.48 -17.91
CA ALA A 215 -7.24 -1.22 -17.19
C ALA A 215 -8.62 -0.68 -16.83
N THR A 216 -9.61 -0.85 -17.71
CA THR A 216 -10.98 -0.39 -17.42
C THR A 216 -11.55 -1.10 -16.19
N PHE A 217 -11.37 -2.42 -16.08
CA PHE A 217 -11.79 -3.20 -14.91
C PHE A 217 -11.07 -2.76 -13.62
N VAL A 218 -9.76 -2.51 -13.69
CA VAL A 218 -9.01 -2.04 -12.53
C VAL A 218 -9.51 -0.67 -12.07
N LYS A 219 -9.73 0.26 -13.01
CA LYS A 219 -10.29 1.59 -12.69
C LYS A 219 -11.68 1.50 -12.07
N GLU A 220 -12.55 0.64 -12.59
CA GLU A 220 -13.87 0.39 -12.00
C GLU A 220 -13.75 -0.13 -10.57
N GLY A 221 -12.86 -1.09 -10.32
CA GLY A 221 -12.60 -1.58 -8.96
C GLY A 221 -12.05 -0.50 -8.03
N GLN A 222 -11.13 0.35 -8.50
CA GLN A 222 -10.59 1.47 -7.73
C GLN A 222 -11.64 2.52 -7.38
N LYS A 223 -12.58 2.81 -8.29
CA LYS A 223 -13.70 3.73 -8.03
C LYS A 223 -14.55 3.24 -6.86
N LEU A 224 -14.88 1.95 -6.81
CA LEU A 224 -15.63 1.36 -5.70
C LEU A 224 -14.94 1.54 -4.35
N VAL A 225 -13.59 1.49 -4.30
CA VAL A 225 -12.83 1.78 -3.09
C VAL A 225 -12.89 3.25 -2.71
N ALA A 226 -12.81 4.15 -3.70
CA ALA A 226 -12.91 5.58 -3.48
C ALA A 226 -14.29 5.95 -2.91
N ASP A 227 -15.36 5.38 -3.47
CA ASP A 227 -16.73 5.61 -3.02
C ASP A 227 -16.94 5.09 -1.59
N LYS A 228 -16.45 3.88 -1.26
CA LYS A 228 -16.47 3.35 0.10
C LYS A 228 -15.71 4.23 1.10
N LYS A 229 -14.57 4.79 0.68
CA LYS A 229 -13.79 5.73 1.51
C LYS A 229 -14.46 7.10 1.66
N ALA A 230 -15.25 7.53 0.68
CA ALA A 230 -16.04 8.75 0.76
C ALA A 230 -17.23 8.58 1.72
N ALA A 231 -17.98 7.48 1.59
CA ALA A 231 -19.11 7.15 2.47
C ALA A 231 -18.68 7.06 3.94
N THR A 232 -17.61 6.29 4.23
CA THR A 232 -17.08 6.18 5.61
C THR A 232 -16.53 7.49 6.18
N LYS A 233 -16.15 8.46 5.34
CA LYS A 233 -15.75 9.80 5.79
C LYS A 233 -16.94 10.68 6.15
N ASP A 234 -18.07 10.57 5.45
CA ASP A 234 -19.30 11.27 5.85
C ASP A 234 -19.90 10.65 7.10
N ASP A 235 -19.96 9.32 7.18
CA ASP A 235 -20.44 8.63 8.41
C ASP A 235 -19.59 9.02 9.64
N ARG A 236 -18.26 9.14 9.48
CA ARG A 236 -17.40 9.64 10.57
C ARG A 236 -17.64 11.11 10.91
N LYS A 237 -17.93 11.97 9.93
CA LYS A 237 -18.22 13.39 10.19
C LYS A 237 -19.55 13.55 10.93
N ASP A 238 -20.54 12.73 10.59
CA ASP A 238 -21.85 12.75 11.24
C ASP A 238 -21.80 12.17 12.66
N LEU A 239 -21.02 11.10 12.87
CA LEU A 239 -20.74 10.59 14.22
C LEU A 239 -19.96 11.59 15.09
N VAL A 240 -18.99 12.33 14.52
CA VAL A 240 -18.24 13.36 15.24
C VAL A 240 -19.09 14.61 15.54
N LYS A 241 -20.01 14.99 14.64
CA LYS A 241 -21.01 16.04 14.92
C LYS A 241 -21.94 15.61 16.05
N LYS A 242 -22.50 14.40 15.97
CA LYS A 242 -23.41 13.87 16.99
C LYS A 242 -22.74 13.72 18.36
N ALA A 243 -21.45 13.35 18.40
CA ALA A 243 -20.66 13.33 19.62
C ALA A 243 -20.40 14.74 20.19
N LYS A 244 -20.11 15.74 19.34
CA LYS A 244 -19.95 17.14 19.76
C LYS A 244 -21.27 17.76 20.25
N ASP A 245 -22.38 17.45 19.60
CA ASP A 245 -23.70 17.93 20.01
C ASP A 245 -24.11 17.29 21.35
N SER A 246 -23.79 16.00 21.56
CA SER A 246 -24.01 15.33 22.85
C SER A 246 -23.15 15.91 23.97
N ALA A 247 -21.85 16.15 23.73
CA ALA A 247 -20.96 16.76 24.72
C ALA A 247 -21.36 18.20 25.08
N THR A 248 -21.87 18.96 24.10
CA THR A 248 -22.36 20.33 24.34
C THR A 248 -23.66 20.34 25.15
N SER A 249 -24.51 19.31 24.97
CA SER A 249 -25.73 19.14 25.77
C SER A 249 -25.44 18.72 27.22
N THR A 250 -24.44 17.87 27.44
CA THR A 250 -24.04 17.43 28.79
C THR A 250 -23.39 18.56 29.60
N ILE A 251 -22.54 19.37 28.96
CA ILE A 251 -21.90 20.55 29.59
C ILE A 251 -22.94 21.62 29.95
N LYS A 252 -24.00 21.80 29.14
CA LYS A 252 -25.11 22.71 29.49
C LYS A 252 -25.95 22.21 30.66
N GLN A 253 -26.17 20.90 30.77
CA GLN A 253 -26.92 20.31 31.88
C GLN A 253 -26.13 20.31 33.21
N GLU A 254 -24.80 20.20 33.17
CA GLU A 254 -23.95 20.39 34.36
C GLU A 254 -23.85 21.85 34.79
N ALA A 255 -23.88 22.81 33.85
CA ALA A 255 -23.88 24.23 34.17
C ALA A 255 -25.20 24.72 34.81
N GLU A 256 -26.36 24.18 34.39
CA GLU A 256 -27.65 24.47 35.03
C GLU A 256 -27.76 23.85 36.43
N LYS A 257 -27.22 22.65 36.66
CA LYS A 257 -27.18 22.02 38.00
C LYS A 257 -26.24 22.72 38.97
N ALA A 258 -25.15 23.34 38.49
CA ALA A 258 -24.23 24.11 39.33
C ALA A 258 -24.84 25.44 39.82
N GLN A 259 -25.74 26.05 39.04
CA GLN A 259 -26.44 27.28 39.44
C GLN A 259 -27.55 27.03 40.47
N GLU A 260 -28.11 25.84 40.51
CA GLU A 260 -29.15 25.47 41.48
C GLU A 260 -28.58 25.12 42.87
N GLN A 261 -27.31 24.70 42.93
CA GLN A 261 -26.60 24.38 44.19
C GLN A 261 -26.01 25.60 44.91
N GLU A 262 -25.79 26.74 44.25
CA GLU A 262 -25.29 27.97 44.91
C GLU A 262 -26.36 28.71 45.73
N THR A 263 -27.62 28.26 45.74
CA THR A 263 -28.72 28.94 46.45
C THR A 263 -28.99 28.38 47.86
N ILE A 264 -28.39 27.24 48.23
CA ILE A 264 -28.58 26.60 49.54
C ILE A 264 -27.22 26.38 50.20
N GLU A 265 -26.70 27.40 50.87
CA GLU A 265 -26.00 27.35 52.17
C GLU A 265 -25.24 28.65 52.44
N GLN A 266 -25.94 29.59 53.08
CA GLN A 266 -25.33 30.66 53.87
C GLN A 266 -24.76 30.04 55.16
N ALA A 267 -23.43 30.05 55.31
CA ALA A 267 -22.60 30.35 56.51
C ALA A 267 -22.98 29.81 57.94
N PRO A 268 -22.08 29.81 58.95
CA PRO A 268 -20.61 29.72 58.98
C PRO A 268 -20.06 28.76 60.09
N VAL A 269 -18.73 28.78 60.33
CA VAL A 269 -18.02 28.68 61.64
C VAL A 269 -17.10 27.46 61.93
N ILE A 270 -15.79 27.74 61.76
CA ILE A 270 -14.63 27.53 62.68
C ILE A 270 -14.05 26.12 62.99
N ASN A 271 -12.79 25.98 62.56
CA ASN A 271 -11.57 25.38 63.16
C ASN A 271 -11.54 23.97 63.78
N THR A 272 -10.62 23.16 63.21
CA THR A 272 -9.48 22.47 63.85
C THR A 272 -9.57 22.31 65.38
N GLU A 273 -9.45 21.13 65.96
CA GLU A 273 -8.18 20.39 66.13
C GLU A 273 -8.41 19.40 67.29
N VAL A 274 -7.52 18.41 67.43
CA VAL A 274 -7.23 17.65 68.66
C VAL A 274 -8.06 16.38 68.94
N LEU A 275 -7.33 15.28 68.71
CA LEU A 275 -7.19 14.06 69.51
C LEU A 275 -8.44 13.21 69.77
N GLU A 276 -8.49 12.00 69.20
CA GLU A 276 -7.75 10.85 69.76
C GLU A 276 -8.30 10.52 71.15
N LEU A 277 -9.33 9.68 71.18
CA LEU A 277 -9.57 8.81 72.31
C LEU A 277 -10.12 7.50 71.79
N LEU A 278 -9.34 6.45 72.05
CA LEU A 278 -9.73 5.05 72.20
C LEU A 278 -9.60 4.18 70.95
N THR A 279 -8.33 3.86 70.65
CA THR A 279 -7.91 2.48 70.40
C THR A 279 -8.25 1.56 71.57
N GLN A 280 -8.39 0.26 71.25
CA GLN A 280 -8.40 -0.95 72.11
C GLN A 280 -9.81 -1.46 72.47
N ASP A 281 -10.23 -2.69 72.15
CA ASP A 281 -9.47 -3.95 72.01
C ASP A 281 -10.23 -5.03 71.18
N THR A 282 -9.43 -5.84 70.44
CA THR A 282 -9.42 -7.33 70.22
C THR A 282 -10.72 -8.14 70.09
N ASP A 283 -10.87 -9.25 69.33
CA ASP A 283 -10.03 -10.08 68.44
C ASP A 283 -10.96 -11.02 67.61
N GLU A 284 -10.36 -11.70 66.61
CA GLU A 284 -10.76 -12.95 65.90
C GLU A 284 -11.30 -12.90 64.44
N ASP A 285 -10.36 -13.23 63.53
CA ASP A 285 -10.43 -14.12 62.35
C ASP A 285 -11.32 -13.81 61.12
N SER A 286 -10.69 -13.31 60.05
CA SER A 286 -10.28 -14.11 58.85
C SER A 286 -10.13 -13.26 57.56
N THR A 287 -8.88 -13.14 57.12
CA THR A 287 -8.40 -12.93 55.73
C THR A 287 -8.91 -11.72 54.90
N GLU A 288 -8.35 -10.53 55.16
CA GLU A 288 -8.37 -9.34 54.28
C GLU A 288 -6.94 -8.79 54.04
N ASP A 289 -6.16 -9.48 53.20
CA ASP A 289 -4.74 -9.13 52.96
C ASP A 289 -4.52 -8.17 51.76
N THR A 290 -5.52 -7.32 51.44
CA THR A 290 -5.44 -6.35 50.32
C THR A 290 -5.42 -4.87 50.74
N ALA A 291 -5.70 -4.56 52.00
CA ALA A 291 -5.67 -3.18 52.50
C ALA A 291 -4.26 -2.69 52.87
N ALA A 292 -3.34 -3.59 53.24
CA ALA A 292 -1.96 -3.26 53.58
C ALA A 292 -1.08 -2.94 52.35
N LYS A 293 -1.40 -3.46 51.15
CA LYS A 293 -0.71 -3.10 49.90
C LYS A 293 -1.11 -1.71 49.35
N LYS A 294 -2.35 -1.26 49.61
CA LYS A 294 -2.83 0.06 49.12
C LYS A 294 -2.19 1.24 49.87
N LYS A 295 -1.98 1.13 51.19
CA LYS A 295 -1.34 2.21 51.97
C LYS A 295 0.15 2.41 51.65
N THR A 296 0.86 1.36 51.24
CA THR A 296 2.28 1.43 50.87
C THR A 296 2.52 2.04 49.48
N LEU A 297 1.57 1.90 48.55
CA LEU A 297 1.63 2.50 47.21
C LEU A 297 1.30 4.00 47.21
N ILE A 298 0.34 4.42 48.05
CA ILE A 298 -0.07 5.84 48.16
C ILE A 298 1.05 6.69 48.78
N LYS A 299 1.82 6.15 49.73
CA LYS A 299 3.04 6.81 50.27
C LYS A 299 4.20 6.88 49.28
N LYS A 300 4.24 6.00 48.26
CA LYS A 300 5.31 5.98 47.24
C LYS A 300 5.00 6.91 46.06
N ALA A 301 3.71 7.09 45.71
CA ALA A 301 3.28 8.00 44.65
C ALA A 301 3.35 9.49 45.02
N ALA A 302 3.14 9.83 46.31
CA ALA A 302 3.23 11.22 46.78
C ALA A 302 4.67 11.76 46.86
N LEU A 303 5.68 10.88 46.92
CA LEU A 303 7.09 11.26 47.08
C LEU A 303 7.84 11.44 45.74
N GLU A 304 7.26 11.01 44.62
CA GLU A 304 7.84 11.14 43.27
C GLU A 304 7.31 12.34 42.48
N THR A 305 6.18 12.93 42.88
CA THR A 305 5.62 14.13 42.25
C THR A 305 6.22 15.45 42.76
N GLU A 306 7.05 15.43 43.81
CA GLU A 306 7.76 16.62 44.33
C GLU A 306 9.11 16.91 43.65
N LYS A 307 9.55 16.12 42.66
CA LYS A 307 10.85 16.32 41.98
C LYS A 307 10.80 16.88 40.56
N ILE A 308 9.65 17.33 40.05
CA ILE A 308 9.56 17.93 38.72
C ILE A 308 8.74 19.22 38.75
N ALA A 309 9.41 20.34 39.08
CA ALA A 309 9.01 21.67 38.65
C ALA A 309 10.26 22.46 38.18
N PRO A 310 10.15 23.29 37.13
CA PRO A 310 11.24 23.61 36.23
C PRO A 310 12.18 24.72 36.77
N LYS A 311 13.50 24.47 36.76
CA LYS A 311 14.50 25.52 36.95
C LYS A 311 14.63 26.38 35.69
N LYS A 312 14.25 27.66 35.82
CA LYS A 312 14.51 28.76 34.89
C LYS A 312 16.00 28.80 34.51
N PHE A 313 16.32 28.75 33.22
CA PHE A 313 17.67 29.02 32.71
C PHE A 313 17.70 30.44 32.12
N ALA A 314 18.50 31.30 32.74
CA ALA A 314 18.79 32.65 32.28
C ALA A 314 19.84 32.64 31.13
N PRO A 315 19.87 33.65 30.25
CA PRO A 315 20.66 33.64 29.01
C PRO A 315 22.16 33.84 29.28
N LYS A 316 23.03 33.04 28.63
CA LYS A 316 24.47 33.26 28.65
C LYS A 316 24.86 34.41 27.72
N ARG A 317 25.49 35.42 28.31
CA ARG A 317 26.26 36.48 27.66
C ARG A 317 27.42 35.91 26.85
N THR A 318 27.69 36.64 25.77
CA THR A 318 28.86 36.66 24.91
C THR A 318 30.19 36.73 25.67
N THR A 319 31.20 36.01 25.17
CA THR A 319 32.61 36.37 25.35
C THR A 319 33.32 36.22 24.02
N SER A 320 33.74 37.36 23.47
CA SER A 320 34.79 37.45 22.47
C SER A 320 36.16 37.25 23.13
N ARG A 321 37.13 36.81 22.30
CA ARG A 321 38.61 36.86 22.39
C ARG A 321 39.10 35.58 21.69
N LYS A 322 40.05 35.60 20.77
CA LYS A 322 41.02 36.58 20.28
C LYS A 322 41.43 36.13 18.89
#